data_AF-A0A962EKJ9-F1
#
_entry.id   AF-A0A962EKJ9-F1
#
_cell.length_a   1.000
_cell.length_b   1.000
_cell.length_c   1.000
_cell.angle_alpha   90.00
_cell.angle_beta   90.00
_cell.angle_gamma   90.00
#
_symmetry.space_group_name_H-M   'P 1'
#
loop_
_entity.id
_entity.type
_entity.pdbx_description
1 polymer ?
#
loop_
_entity_poly.entity_id
_entity_poly.type
_entity_poly.pdbx_seq_one_letter_code
_entity_poly.pdbx_strand_id
1 'polypeptide(L)'
;LLARGDVQAAKAWLQRARDLGDVSRIREIWIHRWSGDTDGAWATIDGPLANFVTAPAEVAVESRDPERIAYALSPALWPEDQRSPGDFPETYALTKAEALLVMGQKAEAERLLAEIQARMAERSDPYPSRWLGNAYYQPCDLPGLIGDLEGVRAAEADYLRNAPRDVWGSRGVKRSLAVAFARAGDPARALDYLEEIAAVFGPHAWIWFSVAPGLDSIREQPRYLALEARYRQWAAGKGQ
;
A
#
# COMPACT_ATOMS: atom_id res chain seq x y z
N LEU A 1 -16.82 -4.12 -9.70
CA LEU A 1 -17.55 -3.06 -8.96
C LEU A 1 -16.55 -2.09 -8.35
N LEU A 2 -15.73 -2.57 -7.43
CA LEU A 2 -14.67 -1.79 -6.79
C LEU A 2 -13.61 -1.20 -7.73
N ALA A 3 -13.14 -1.94 -8.74
CA ALA A 3 -12.18 -1.45 -9.75
C ALA A 3 -12.75 -0.34 -10.67
N ARG A 4 -14.05 -0.01 -10.55
CA ARG A 4 -14.71 1.07 -11.28
C ARG A 4 -15.15 2.22 -10.35
N GLY A 5 -14.75 2.17 -9.08
CA GLY A 5 -15.14 3.14 -8.06
C GLY A 5 -16.61 3.03 -7.59
N ASP A 6 -17.33 1.96 -7.94
CA ASP A 6 -18.72 1.78 -7.53
C ASP A 6 -18.82 1.17 -6.13
N VAL A 7 -18.61 2.02 -5.12
CA VAL A 7 -18.64 1.64 -3.70
C VAL A 7 -20.03 1.20 -3.27
N GLN A 8 -21.10 1.84 -3.78
CA GLN A 8 -22.47 1.50 -3.39
C GLN A 8 -22.87 0.12 -3.90
N ALA A 9 -22.58 -0.20 -5.17
CA ALA A 9 -22.82 -1.55 -5.66
C ALA A 9 -21.97 -2.60 -4.94
N ALA A 10 -20.74 -2.25 -4.53
CA ALA A 10 -19.89 -3.14 -3.74
C ALA A 10 -20.47 -3.40 -2.34
N LYS A 11 -20.96 -2.36 -1.65
CA LYS A 11 -21.65 -2.48 -0.35
C LYS A 11 -22.95 -3.30 -0.47
N ALA A 12 -23.76 -3.04 -1.50
CA ALA A 12 -24.98 -3.81 -1.77
C ALA A 12 -24.69 -5.28 -2.13
N TRP A 13 -23.57 -5.54 -2.80
CA TRP A 13 -23.10 -6.90 -3.04
C TRP A 13 -22.65 -7.59 -1.74
N LEU A 14 -21.91 -6.90 -0.88
CA LEU A 14 -21.47 -7.43 0.42
C LEU A 14 -22.67 -7.76 1.32
N GLN A 15 -23.69 -6.90 1.36
CA GLN A 15 -24.90 -7.18 2.13
C GLN A 15 -25.59 -8.46 1.65
N ARG A 16 -25.77 -8.61 0.32
CA ARG A 16 -26.33 -9.85 -0.24
C ARG A 16 -25.47 -11.08 0.07
N ALA A 17 -24.15 -10.94 0.06
CA ALA A 17 -23.26 -12.04 0.42
C ALA A 17 -23.46 -12.47 1.88
N ARG A 18 -23.60 -11.51 2.81
CA ARG A 18 -23.92 -11.77 4.22
C ARG A 18 -25.28 -12.43 4.40
N ASP A 19 -26.29 -11.96 3.69
CA ASP A 19 -27.64 -12.54 3.75
C ASP A 19 -27.64 -14.01 3.28
N LEU A 20 -26.66 -14.39 2.43
CA LEU A 20 -26.41 -15.75 1.96
C LEU A 20 -25.42 -16.55 2.84
N GLY A 21 -24.94 -15.97 3.94
CA GLY A 21 -24.02 -16.61 4.88
C GLY A 21 -22.52 -16.49 4.56
N ASP A 22 -22.12 -15.69 3.56
CA ASP A 22 -20.70 -15.38 3.29
C ASP A 22 -20.21 -14.30 4.27
N VAL A 23 -19.17 -14.65 5.04
CA VAL A 23 -18.53 -13.80 6.05
C VAL A 23 -17.10 -13.43 5.65
N SER A 24 -16.81 -13.26 4.36
CA SER A 24 -15.47 -12.90 3.87
C SER A 24 -15.00 -11.52 4.38
N ARG A 25 -14.39 -11.53 5.57
CA ARG A 25 -13.86 -10.34 6.27
C ARG A 25 -12.90 -9.52 5.41
N ILE A 26 -12.04 -10.19 4.65
CA ILE A 26 -11.08 -9.51 3.78
C ILE A 26 -11.77 -8.67 2.69
N ARG A 27 -12.88 -9.14 2.13
CA ARG A 27 -13.62 -8.39 1.11
C ARG A 27 -14.23 -7.13 1.71
N GLU A 28 -14.76 -7.22 2.91
CA GLU A 28 -15.28 -6.08 3.65
C GLU A 28 -14.18 -5.06 3.98
N ILE A 29 -13.04 -5.51 4.50
CA ILE A 29 -11.85 -4.66 4.74
C ILE A 29 -11.47 -3.90 3.46
N TRP A 30 -11.38 -4.59 2.31
CA TRP A 30 -11.05 -3.94 1.04
C TRP A 30 -12.11 -2.96 0.57
N ILE A 31 -13.40 -3.24 0.75
CA ILE A 31 -14.47 -2.29 0.42
C ILE A 31 -14.31 -1.01 1.22
N HIS A 32 -14.07 -1.12 2.53
CA HIS A 32 -13.83 0.03 3.39
C HIS A 32 -12.59 0.81 2.98
N ARG A 33 -11.43 0.15 2.87
CA ARG A 33 -10.17 0.77 2.43
C ARG A 33 -10.30 1.46 1.08
N TRP A 34 -10.95 0.82 0.11
CA TRP A 34 -11.09 1.38 -1.24
C TRP A 34 -12.13 2.50 -1.33
N SER A 35 -12.89 2.73 -0.27
CA SER A 35 -13.75 3.89 -0.09
C SER A 35 -13.13 4.99 0.79
N GLY A 36 -11.91 4.76 1.31
CA GLY A 36 -11.20 5.68 2.20
C GLY A 36 -11.70 5.62 3.66
N ASP A 37 -12.55 4.64 3.97
CA ASP A 37 -13.11 4.41 5.29
C ASP A 37 -12.16 3.53 6.12
N THR A 38 -11.05 4.12 6.55
CA THR A 38 -10.02 3.41 7.31
C THR A 38 -10.54 2.91 8.67
N ASP A 39 -11.45 3.65 9.30
CA ASP A 39 -12.08 3.25 10.56
C ASP A 39 -12.99 2.04 10.40
N GLY A 40 -13.84 2.04 9.37
CA GLY A 40 -14.64 0.87 9.02
C GLY A 40 -13.77 -0.35 8.70
N ALA A 41 -12.68 -0.16 7.96
CA ALA A 41 -11.73 -1.24 7.64
C ALA A 41 -11.09 -1.82 8.91
N TRP A 42 -10.73 -0.96 9.87
CA TRP A 42 -10.16 -1.39 11.13
C TRP A 42 -11.18 -2.15 11.99
N ALA A 43 -12.41 -1.66 12.06
CA ALA A 43 -13.48 -2.29 12.84
C ALA A 43 -13.84 -3.71 12.36
N THR A 44 -13.57 -4.05 11.10
CA THR A 44 -13.75 -5.40 10.55
C THR A 44 -12.65 -6.38 10.97
N ILE A 45 -11.50 -5.90 11.44
CA ILE A 45 -10.37 -6.76 11.82
C ILE A 45 -10.65 -7.40 13.17
N ASP A 46 -10.81 -8.73 13.17
CA ASP A 46 -11.08 -9.55 14.35
C ASP A 46 -10.16 -10.78 14.39
N GLY A 47 -8.86 -10.52 14.60
CA GLY A 47 -7.82 -11.55 14.63
C GLY A 47 -7.02 -11.70 13.33
N PRO A 48 -6.10 -12.68 13.27
CA PRO A 48 -5.19 -12.86 12.15
C PRO A 48 -5.89 -13.17 10.82
N LEU A 49 -5.29 -12.70 9.73
CA LEU A 49 -5.72 -12.98 8.36
C LEU A 49 -4.65 -13.80 7.64
N ALA A 50 -4.66 -15.12 7.82
CA ALA A 50 -3.58 -16.02 7.39
C ALA A 50 -3.22 -15.93 5.89
N ASN A 51 -4.18 -15.60 5.01
CA ASN A 51 -3.93 -15.44 3.56
C ASN A 51 -3.63 -13.99 3.15
N PHE A 52 -3.73 -13.03 4.06
CA PHE A 52 -3.59 -11.60 3.85
C PHE A 52 -2.90 -10.94 5.05
N VAL A 53 -1.76 -11.50 5.44
CA VAL A 53 -1.08 -11.24 6.72
C VAL A 53 -0.70 -9.77 6.93
N THR A 54 -0.45 -9.02 5.84
CA THR A 54 -0.10 -7.59 5.91
C THR A 54 -1.32 -6.69 6.07
N ALA A 55 -2.52 -7.15 5.71
CA ALA A 55 -3.69 -6.29 5.61
C ALA A 55 -4.04 -5.54 6.91
N PRO A 56 -3.98 -6.16 8.11
CA PRO A 56 -4.20 -5.43 9.35
C PRO A 56 -3.19 -4.30 9.59
N ALA A 57 -1.91 -4.56 9.35
CA ALA A 57 -0.85 -3.59 9.53
C ALA A 57 -0.94 -2.44 8.52
N GLU A 58 -1.29 -2.72 7.26
CA GLU A 58 -1.52 -1.68 6.25
C GLU A 58 -2.68 -0.76 6.63
N VAL A 59 -3.81 -1.31 7.11
CA VAL A 59 -4.94 -0.49 7.61
C VAL A 59 -4.52 0.36 8.80
N ALA A 60 -3.77 -0.21 9.73
CA ALA A 60 -3.29 0.52 10.90
C ALA A 60 -2.34 1.66 10.49
N VAL A 61 -1.41 1.41 9.58
CA VAL A 61 -0.51 2.44 9.02
C VAL A 61 -1.28 3.55 8.32
N GLU A 62 -2.29 3.22 7.52
CA GLU A 62 -3.17 4.19 6.87
C GLU A 62 -3.99 5.03 7.86
N SER A 63 -4.32 4.47 9.03
CA SER A 63 -5.04 5.20 10.09
C SER A 63 -4.16 6.18 10.85
N ARG A 64 -2.83 5.97 10.84
CA ARG A 64 -1.84 6.71 11.63
C ARG A 64 -2.09 6.68 13.15
N ASP A 65 -2.90 5.74 13.63
CA ASP A 65 -3.19 5.55 15.04
C ASP A 65 -2.10 4.66 15.66
N PRO A 66 -1.29 5.17 16.61
CA PRO A 66 -0.20 4.40 17.21
C PRO A 66 -0.66 3.14 17.94
N GLU A 67 -1.85 3.15 18.55
CA GLU A 67 -2.39 1.99 19.27
C GLU A 67 -2.78 0.89 18.27
N ARG A 68 -3.43 1.27 17.16
CA ARG A 68 -3.77 0.33 16.08
C ARG A 68 -2.51 -0.25 15.45
N ILE A 69 -1.49 0.58 15.22
CA ILE A 69 -0.21 0.16 14.65
C ILE A 69 0.48 -0.85 15.58
N ALA A 70 0.56 -0.54 16.88
CA ALA A 70 1.15 -1.45 17.85
C ALA A 70 0.40 -2.79 17.93
N TYR A 71 -0.93 -2.76 17.93
CA TYR A 71 -1.74 -3.96 17.97
C TYR A 71 -1.62 -4.80 16.70
N ALA A 72 -1.62 -4.18 15.51
CA ALA A 72 -1.47 -4.86 14.23
C ALA A 72 -0.12 -5.55 14.05
N LEU A 73 0.94 -5.03 14.67
CA LEU A 73 2.28 -5.64 14.66
C LEU A 73 2.49 -6.67 15.78
N SER A 74 1.53 -6.82 16.70
CA SER A 74 1.61 -7.77 17.80
C SER A 74 1.34 -9.21 17.35
N PRO A 75 1.76 -10.23 18.11
CA PRO A 75 1.43 -11.63 17.82
C PRO A 75 -0.07 -11.93 17.75
N ALA A 76 -0.93 -11.07 18.32
CA ALA A 76 -2.37 -11.26 18.30
C ALA A 76 -2.98 -11.09 16.89
N LEU A 77 -2.42 -10.19 16.08
CA LEU A 77 -2.87 -9.96 14.70
C LEU A 77 -1.84 -10.44 13.65
N TRP A 78 -0.56 -10.51 14.02
CA TRP A 78 0.51 -11.02 13.16
C TRP A 78 1.36 -12.07 13.88
N PRO A 79 0.88 -13.32 13.95
CA PRO A 79 1.59 -14.45 14.53
C PRO A 79 3.01 -14.61 13.99
N GLU A 80 3.94 -15.08 14.81
CA GLU A 80 5.37 -15.12 14.47
C GLU A 80 5.68 -16.01 13.25
N ASP A 81 4.97 -17.13 13.13
CA ASP A 81 5.05 -18.06 12.00
C ASP A 81 4.52 -17.47 10.69
N GLN A 82 3.82 -16.34 10.74
CA GLN A 82 3.26 -15.62 9.60
C GLN A 82 4.04 -14.34 9.23
N ARG A 83 5.12 -14.01 9.95
CA ARG A 83 5.92 -12.78 9.71
C ARG A 83 6.80 -12.84 8.46
N SER A 84 7.04 -14.03 7.95
CA SER A 84 7.84 -14.32 6.74
C SER A 84 7.05 -15.20 5.78
N PRO A 85 5.98 -14.69 5.15
CA PRO A 85 5.13 -15.51 4.29
C PRO A 85 5.89 -15.96 3.03
N GLY A 86 5.95 -17.26 2.78
CA GLY A 86 6.65 -17.83 1.62
C GLY A 86 8.12 -17.40 1.58
N ASP A 87 8.58 -16.94 0.42
CA ASP A 87 9.97 -16.48 0.22
C ASP A 87 10.18 -15.00 0.57
N PHE A 88 9.28 -14.36 1.33
CA PHE A 88 9.35 -12.94 1.66
C PHE A 88 9.74 -12.67 3.12
N PRO A 89 11.02 -12.89 3.50
CA PRO A 89 11.47 -12.83 4.90
C PRO A 89 11.37 -11.45 5.53
N GLU A 90 11.48 -10.39 4.72
CA GLU A 90 11.48 -9.02 5.22
C GLU A 90 10.09 -8.39 5.30
N THR A 91 9.00 -9.14 5.05
CA THR A 91 7.64 -8.60 5.02
C THR A 91 7.27 -7.88 6.32
N TYR A 92 7.43 -8.56 7.46
CA TYR A 92 7.16 -7.96 8.76
C TYR A 92 8.13 -6.81 9.08
N ALA A 93 9.42 -6.99 8.78
CA ALA A 93 10.45 -6.00 9.12
C ALA A 93 10.27 -4.70 8.34
N LEU A 94 10.00 -4.75 7.03
CA LEU A 94 9.70 -3.60 6.20
C LEU A 94 8.42 -2.89 6.64
N THR A 95 7.36 -3.66 6.94
CA THR A 95 6.10 -3.07 7.44
C THR A 95 6.29 -2.39 8.78
N LYS A 96 7.07 -3.00 9.68
CA LYS A 96 7.44 -2.40 10.97
C LYS A 96 8.25 -1.12 10.77
N ALA A 97 9.22 -1.12 9.86
CA ALA A 97 10.02 0.08 9.57
C ALA A 97 9.14 1.24 9.06
N GLU A 98 8.20 0.96 8.15
CA GLU A 98 7.21 1.96 7.70
C GLU A 98 6.36 2.48 8.87
N ALA A 99 5.84 1.59 9.71
CA ALA A 99 5.06 1.97 10.89
C ALA A 99 5.85 2.87 11.85
N LEU A 100 7.13 2.56 12.10
CA LEU A 100 8.01 3.39 12.92
C LEU A 100 8.18 4.80 12.32
N LEU A 101 8.34 4.91 11.00
CA LEU A 101 8.40 6.21 10.31
C LEU A 101 7.10 7.00 10.49
N VAL A 102 5.94 6.35 10.34
CA VAL A 102 4.62 6.98 10.51
C VAL A 102 4.39 7.45 11.94
N MET A 103 4.89 6.72 12.93
CA MET A 103 4.84 7.12 14.35
C MET A 103 5.91 8.17 14.73
N GLY A 104 6.73 8.64 13.77
CA GLY A 104 7.79 9.61 14.03
C GLY A 104 9.03 9.02 14.73
N GLN A 105 9.13 7.70 14.86
CA GLN A 105 10.23 7.00 15.52
C GLN A 105 11.41 6.79 14.56
N LYS A 106 11.90 7.88 13.99
CA LYS A 106 12.86 7.89 12.88
C LYS A 106 14.16 7.13 13.17
N ALA A 107 14.79 7.36 14.33
CA ALA A 107 16.07 6.70 14.67
C ALA A 107 15.95 5.17 14.75
N GLU A 108 14.83 4.68 15.29
CA GLU A 108 14.57 3.23 15.37
C GLU A 108 14.23 2.66 13.99
N ALA A 109 13.50 3.40 13.16
CA ALA A 109 13.25 3.02 11.77
C ALA A 109 14.55 2.91 10.96
N GLU A 110 15.43 3.92 11.05
CA GLU A 110 16.71 3.96 10.34
C GLU A 110 17.61 2.78 10.74
N ARG A 111 17.67 2.45 12.04
CA ARG A 111 18.40 1.28 12.53
C ARG A 111 17.85 -0.01 11.93
N LEU A 112 16.53 -0.20 12.00
CA LEU A 112 15.88 -1.39 11.45
C LEU A 112 16.09 -1.50 9.93
N LEU A 113 16.00 -0.39 9.19
CA LEU A 113 16.22 -0.36 7.75
C LEU A 113 17.66 -0.71 7.37
N ALA A 114 18.65 -0.26 8.14
CA ALA A 114 20.04 -0.66 7.93
C ALA A 114 20.24 -2.16 8.17
N GLU A 115 19.59 -2.73 9.19
CA GLU A 115 19.61 -4.17 9.45
C GLU A 115 18.94 -4.98 8.32
N ILE A 116 17.80 -4.51 7.80
CA ILE A 116 17.12 -5.10 6.63
C ILE A 116 18.04 -5.05 5.41
N GLN A 117 18.64 -3.90 5.13
CA GLN A 117 19.54 -3.71 3.99
C GLN A 117 20.72 -4.67 4.03
N ALA A 118 21.35 -4.84 5.21
CA ALA A 118 22.44 -5.80 5.39
C ALA A 118 21.99 -7.23 5.09
N ARG A 119 20.84 -7.67 5.64
CA ARG A 119 20.29 -9.01 5.37
C ARG A 119 19.94 -9.21 3.90
N MET A 120 19.35 -8.21 3.24
CA MET A 120 18.99 -8.31 1.82
C MET A 120 20.23 -8.39 0.92
N ALA A 121 21.33 -7.72 1.26
CA ALA A 121 22.59 -7.76 0.51
C ALA A 121 23.26 -9.15 0.52
N GLU A 122 23.01 -9.96 1.56
CA GLU A 122 23.55 -11.33 1.67
C GLU A 122 22.73 -12.37 0.87
N ARG A 123 21.55 -11.99 0.36
CA ARG A 123 20.66 -12.92 -0.35
C ARG A 123 21.03 -13.02 -1.82
N SER A 124 21.00 -14.25 -2.34
CA SER A 124 21.10 -14.49 -3.80
C SER A 124 19.89 -13.97 -4.57
N ASP A 125 18.72 -13.95 -3.94
CA ASP A 125 17.49 -13.38 -4.47
C ASP A 125 16.76 -12.57 -3.38
N PRO A 126 17.03 -11.26 -3.29
CA PRO A 126 16.37 -10.39 -2.32
C PRO A 126 14.90 -10.09 -2.68
N TYR A 127 14.47 -10.34 -3.93
CA TYR A 127 13.13 -9.99 -4.41
C TYR A 127 12.55 -11.14 -5.27
N PRO A 128 12.14 -12.26 -4.66
CA PRO A 128 11.82 -13.50 -5.38
C PRO A 128 10.60 -13.39 -6.30
N SER A 129 9.65 -12.52 -5.96
CA SER A 129 8.49 -12.25 -6.82
C SER A 129 8.71 -11.14 -7.84
N ARG A 130 9.93 -10.59 -7.92
CA ARG A 130 10.31 -9.51 -8.84
C ARG A 130 9.25 -8.41 -8.88
N TRP A 131 8.53 -8.31 -10.00
CA TRP A 131 7.51 -7.29 -10.28
C TRP A 131 6.09 -7.85 -10.35
N LEU A 132 5.81 -8.97 -9.67
CA LEU A 132 4.45 -9.45 -9.52
C LEU A 132 3.61 -8.45 -8.71
N GLY A 133 2.42 -8.13 -9.22
CA GLY A 133 1.55 -7.11 -8.62
C GLY A 133 1.02 -7.43 -7.22
N ASN A 134 1.10 -8.69 -6.81
CA ASN A 134 0.67 -9.20 -5.50
C ASN A 134 1.85 -9.60 -4.58
N ALA A 135 3.08 -9.18 -4.91
CA ALA A 135 4.23 -9.38 -4.03
C ALA A 135 4.07 -8.60 -2.72
N TYR A 136 4.56 -9.15 -1.61
CA TYR A 136 4.49 -8.51 -0.28
C TYR A 136 5.37 -7.26 -0.16
N TYR A 137 6.47 -7.21 -0.91
CA TYR A 137 7.28 -6.01 -1.11
C TYR A 137 7.92 -6.04 -2.50
N GLN A 138 8.19 -4.86 -3.05
CA GLN A 138 8.77 -4.63 -4.37
C GLN A 138 10.24 -4.21 -4.26
N PRO A 139 11.05 -4.36 -5.32
CA PRO A 139 12.44 -3.90 -5.36
C PRO A 139 12.67 -2.42 -5.03
N CYS A 140 11.67 -1.57 -5.21
CA CYS A 140 11.76 -0.14 -4.90
C CYS A 140 11.47 0.21 -3.43
N ASP A 141 10.89 -0.69 -2.64
CA ASP A 141 10.33 -0.33 -1.32
C ASP A 141 11.42 -0.02 -0.30
N LEU A 142 12.46 -0.87 -0.20
CA LEU A 142 13.58 -0.62 0.71
C LEU A 142 14.35 0.66 0.31
N PRO A 143 14.80 0.86 -0.95
CA PRO A 143 15.42 2.12 -1.37
C PRO A 143 14.55 3.34 -1.06
N GLY A 144 13.24 3.25 -1.30
CA GLY A 144 12.30 4.31 -0.97
C GLY A 144 12.25 4.61 0.53
N LEU A 145 12.19 3.59 1.38
CA LEU A 145 12.15 3.74 2.84
C LEU A 145 13.42 4.37 3.42
N ILE A 146 14.60 4.10 2.84
CA ILE A 146 15.87 4.71 3.27
C ILE A 146 16.15 6.05 2.58
N GLY A 147 15.30 6.48 1.65
CA GLY A 147 15.49 7.72 0.88
C GLY A 147 16.58 7.64 -0.19
N ASP A 148 16.95 6.44 -0.64
CA ASP A 148 17.95 6.21 -1.69
C ASP A 148 17.32 6.40 -3.08
N LEU A 149 17.41 7.61 -3.62
CA LEU A 149 16.87 7.95 -4.93
C LEU A 149 17.54 7.18 -6.07
N GLU A 150 18.83 6.89 -5.98
CA GLU A 150 19.54 6.13 -7.00
C GLU A 150 19.07 4.68 -7.02
N GLY A 151 18.90 4.07 -5.85
CA GLY A 151 18.30 2.74 -5.69
C GLY A 151 16.88 2.67 -6.23
N VAL A 152 16.04 3.68 -5.97
CA VAL A 152 14.67 3.75 -6.54
C VAL A 152 14.72 3.83 -8.07
N ARG A 153 15.60 4.65 -8.65
CA ARG A 153 15.77 4.75 -10.12
C ARG A 153 16.30 3.46 -10.73
N ALA A 154 17.22 2.76 -10.06
CA ALA A 154 17.71 1.47 -10.51
C ALA A 154 16.59 0.42 -10.52
N ALA A 155 15.76 0.39 -9.47
CA ALA A 155 14.59 -0.48 -9.39
C ALA A 155 13.57 -0.14 -10.48
N GLU A 156 13.27 1.14 -10.71
CA GLU A 156 12.41 1.57 -11.82
C GLU A 156 12.94 1.10 -13.18
N ALA A 157 14.23 1.28 -13.45
CA ALA A 157 14.82 0.87 -14.72
C ALA A 157 14.71 -0.66 -14.92
N ASP A 158 14.84 -1.44 -13.84
CA ASP A 158 14.60 -2.87 -13.86
C ASP A 158 13.11 -3.21 -14.14
N TYR A 159 12.17 -2.56 -13.46
CA TYR A 159 10.74 -2.69 -13.71
C TYR A 159 10.40 -2.44 -15.19
N LEU A 160 10.89 -1.32 -15.74
CA LEU A 160 10.62 -0.94 -17.12
C LEU A 160 11.17 -1.95 -18.13
N ARG A 161 12.28 -2.64 -17.84
CA ARG A 161 12.85 -3.67 -18.71
C ARG A 161 12.18 -5.02 -18.55
N ASN A 162 11.94 -5.44 -17.31
CA ASN A 162 11.75 -6.85 -16.97
C ASN A 162 10.35 -7.20 -16.45
N ALA A 163 9.52 -6.22 -16.09
CA ALA A 163 8.21 -6.51 -15.51
C ALA A 163 7.23 -7.12 -16.53
N PRO A 164 6.37 -8.06 -16.10
CA PRO A 164 5.26 -8.53 -16.92
C PRO A 164 4.38 -7.37 -17.40
N ARG A 165 3.93 -7.43 -18.66
CA ARG A 165 3.02 -6.43 -19.23
C ARG A 165 1.56 -6.72 -18.87
N ASP A 166 1.31 -6.95 -17.59
CA ASP A 166 -0.03 -7.08 -17.03
C ASP A 166 -0.50 -5.74 -16.47
N VAL A 167 -1.47 -5.13 -17.16
CA VAL A 167 -2.05 -3.84 -16.77
C VAL A 167 -2.67 -3.93 -15.36
N TRP A 168 -3.29 -5.05 -15.01
CA TRP A 168 -3.96 -5.20 -13.71
C TRP A 168 -2.97 -5.34 -12.56
N GLY A 169 -1.99 -6.23 -12.69
CA GLY A 169 -0.90 -6.39 -11.74
C GLY A 169 -0.02 -5.13 -11.61
N SER A 170 0.14 -4.36 -12.68
CA SER A 170 0.98 -3.16 -12.66
C SER A 170 0.51 -2.08 -11.69
N ARG A 171 -0.78 -2.05 -11.30
CA ARG A 171 -1.31 -1.03 -10.38
C ARG A 171 -0.60 -1.05 -9.02
N GLY A 172 -0.40 -2.23 -8.45
CA GLY A 172 0.27 -2.38 -7.15
C GLY A 172 1.74 -1.96 -7.22
N VAL A 173 2.43 -2.36 -8.29
CA VAL A 173 3.84 -1.99 -8.52
C VAL A 173 4.01 -0.49 -8.73
N LYS A 174 3.18 0.13 -9.58
CA LYS A 174 3.23 1.58 -9.84
C LYS A 174 2.93 2.40 -8.58
N ARG A 175 2.04 1.91 -7.71
CA ARG A 175 1.81 2.55 -6.39
C ARG A 175 3.08 2.52 -5.55
N SER A 176 3.74 1.37 -5.50
CA SER A 176 4.98 1.17 -4.72
C SER A 176 6.08 2.11 -5.23
N LEU A 177 6.24 2.22 -6.56
CA LEU A 177 7.16 3.18 -7.18
C LEU A 177 6.81 4.64 -6.85
N ALA A 178 5.53 5.03 -6.93
CA ALA A 178 5.11 6.37 -6.59
C ALA A 178 5.47 6.75 -5.14
N VAL A 179 5.20 5.84 -4.19
CA VAL A 179 5.57 6.01 -2.77
C VAL A 179 7.09 6.07 -2.61
N ALA A 180 7.84 5.19 -3.26
CA ALA A 180 9.30 5.16 -3.16
C ALA A 180 9.94 6.45 -3.67
N PHE A 181 9.50 6.97 -4.82
CA PHE A 181 9.97 8.25 -5.35
C PHE A 181 9.61 9.43 -4.44
N ALA A 182 8.39 9.46 -3.89
CA ALA A 182 7.96 10.52 -2.97
C ALA A 182 8.82 10.56 -1.69
N ARG A 183 9.18 9.39 -1.14
CA ARG A 183 10.07 9.27 0.02
C ARG A 183 11.52 9.63 -0.30
N ALA A 184 12.00 9.25 -1.48
CA ALA A 184 13.35 9.55 -1.94
C ALA A 184 13.53 10.98 -2.48
N GLY A 185 12.52 11.85 -2.37
CA GLY A 185 12.63 13.27 -2.71
C GLY A 185 12.47 13.60 -4.19
N ASP A 186 11.84 12.73 -4.98
CA ASP A 186 11.50 12.98 -6.39
C ASP A 186 9.96 13.08 -6.57
N PRO A 187 9.34 14.22 -6.16
CA PRO A 187 7.91 14.39 -6.23
C PRO A 187 7.38 14.37 -7.66
N ALA A 188 8.17 14.85 -8.63
CA ALA A 188 7.78 14.89 -10.03
C ALA A 188 7.56 13.47 -10.56
N ARG A 189 8.50 12.56 -10.29
CA ARG A 189 8.38 11.17 -10.75
C ARG A 189 7.30 10.38 -10.00
N ALA A 190 7.14 10.66 -8.70
CA ALA A 190 6.03 10.10 -7.92
C ALA A 190 4.67 10.44 -8.56
N LEU A 191 4.49 11.70 -8.93
CA LEU A 191 3.25 12.20 -9.54
C LEU A 191 2.99 11.61 -10.94
N ASP A 192 4.03 11.36 -11.73
CA ASP A 192 3.87 10.67 -13.03
C ASP A 192 3.17 9.31 -12.84
N TYR A 193 3.61 8.52 -11.86
CA TYR A 193 2.99 7.22 -11.58
C TYR A 193 1.56 7.33 -11.06
N LEU A 194 1.26 8.30 -10.18
CA LEU A 194 -0.10 8.52 -9.70
C LEU A 194 -1.04 8.93 -10.83
N GLU A 195 -0.58 9.79 -11.74
CA GLU A 195 -1.34 10.20 -12.92
C GLU A 195 -1.56 9.05 -13.90
N GLU A 196 -0.55 8.20 -14.13
CA GLU A 196 -0.70 6.97 -14.92
C GLU A 196 -1.75 6.02 -14.33
N ILE A 197 -1.72 5.81 -13.01
CA ILE A 197 -2.72 4.99 -12.32
C ILE A 197 -4.12 5.61 -12.51
N ALA A 198 -4.27 6.92 -12.28
CA ALA A 198 -5.54 7.61 -12.43
C ALA A 198 -6.06 7.61 -13.89
N ALA A 199 -5.17 7.64 -14.88
CA ALA A 199 -5.54 7.57 -16.29
C ALA A 199 -6.10 6.19 -16.68
N VAL A 200 -5.54 5.10 -16.14
CA VAL A 200 -5.97 3.73 -16.45
C VAL A 200 -7.20 3.31 -15.63
N PHE A 201 -7.20 3.60 -14.33
CA PHE A 201 -8.24 3.12 -13.42
C PHE A 201 -9.32 4.17 -13.14
N GLY A 202 -9.10 5.43 -13.52
CA GLY A 202 -10.05 6.51 -13.35
C GLY A 202 -9.89 7.29 -12.03
N PRO A 203 -10.68 8.36 -11.85
CA PRO A 203 -10.47 9.33 -10.75
C PRO A 203 -10.61 8.76 -9.34
N HIS A 204 -11.38 7.68 -9.17
CA HIS A 204 -11.58 7.01 -7.88
C HIS A 204 -10.29 6.45 -7.27
N ALA A 205 -9.24 6.23 -8.08
CA ALA A 205 -7.93 5.79 -7.59
C ALA A 205 -7.32 6.77 -6.57
N TRP A 206 -7.72 8.06 -6.61
CA TRP A 206 -7.27 9.08 -5.68
C TRP A 206 -7.52 8.71 -4.20
N ILE A 207 -8.60 7.98 -3.90
CA ILE A 207 -8.93 7.55 -2.53
C ILE A 207 -7.75 6.79 -1.88
N TRP A 208 -7.03 5.98 -2.66
CA TRP A 208 -5.90 5.23 -2.11
C TRP A 208 -4.66 6.11 -1.93
N PHE A 209 -4.55 7.18 -2.73
CA PHE A 209 -3.44 8.12 -2.61
C PHE A 209 -3.61 8.94 -1.33
N SER A 210 -4.85 9.36 -1.01
CA SER A 210 -5.15 10.24 0.10
C SER A 210 -4.92 9.62 1.48
N VAL A 211 -4.99 8.29 1.59
CA VAL A 211 -4.73 7.55 2.83
C VAL A 211 -3.30 7.05 2.98
N ALA A 212 -2.49 7.08 1.90
CA ALA A 212 -1.12 6.55 1.93
C ALA A 212 -0.15 7.53 2.64
N PRO A 213 0.46 7.17 3.79
CA PRO A 213 1.39 8.07 4.49
C PRO A 213 2.68 8.35 3.69
N GLY A 214 3.11 7.39 2.86
CA GLY A 214 4.29 7.55 2.00
C GLY A 214 4.18 8.66 0.94
N LEU A 215 3.00 9.27 0.76
CA LEU A 215 2.77 10.38 -0.16
C LEU A 215 2.62 11.73 0.57
N ASP A 216 2.84 11.78 1.88
CA ASP A 216 2.61 12.99 2.69
C ASP A 216 3.44 14.19 2.23
N SER A 217 4.68 13.95 1.80
CA SER A 217 5.59 14.97 1.28
C SER A 217 5.12 15.65 -0.02
N ILE A 218 4.15 15.06 -0.73
CA ILE A 218 3.70 15.57 -2.03
C ILE A 218 2.25 16.07 -2.05
N ARG A 219 1.53 16.02 -0.92
CA ARG A 219 0.10 16.36 -0.85
C ARG A 219 -0.22 17.80 -1.26
N GLU A 220 0.71 18.72 -1.02
CA GLU A 220 0.55 20.14 -1.33
C GLU A 220 0.97 20.48 -2.77
N GLN A 221 1.51 19.51 -3.52
CA GLN A 221 1.94 19.75 -4.90
C GLN A 221 0.73 20.05 -5.80
N PRO A 222 0.82 21.05 -6.71
CA PRO A 222 -0.30 21.41 -7.58
C PRO A 222 -0.87 20.23 -8.40
N ARG A 223 -0.01 19.32 -8.87
CA ARG A 223 -0.42 18.10 -9.60
C ARG A 223 -1.18 17.12 -8.69
N TYR A 224 -0.82 17.00 -7.42
CA TYR A 224 -1.54 16.17 -6.45
C TYR A 224 -2.94 16.74 -6.20
N LEU A 225 -3.03 18.05 -5.95
CA LEU A 225 -4.30 18.74 -5.76
C LEU A 225 -5.21 18.67 -7.01
N ALA A 226 -4.62 18.63 -8.21
CA ALA A 226 -5.36 18.42 -9.44
C ALA A 226 -5.97 17.01 -9.54
N LEU A 227 -5.27 15.97 -9.08
CA LEU A 227 -5.83 14.61 -8.98
C LEU A 227 -7.01 14.58 -8.00
N GLU A 228 -6.89 15.26 -6.86
CA GLU A 228 -7.97 15.40 -5.89
C GLU A 228 -9.20 16.12 -6.51
N ALA A 229 -8.98 17.24 -7.18
CA ALA A 229 -10.06 18.00 -7.80
C ALA A 229 -10.82 17.16 -8.84
N ARG A 230 -10.09 16.39 -9.67
CA ARG A 230 -10.68 15.45 -10.63
C ARG A 230 -11.52 14.36 -9.95
N TYR A 231 -11.02 13.81 -8.84
CA TYR A 231 -11.78 12.87 -8.03
C TYR A 231 -13.08 13.48 -7.49
N ARG A 232 -13.00 14.67 -6.87
CA ARG A 232 -14.16 15.36 -6.30
C ARG A 232 -15.23 15.65 -7.36
N GLN A 233 -14.83 16.11 -8.55
CA GLN A 233 -15.74 16.34 -9.68
C GLN A 233 -16.42 15.03 -10.12
N TRP A 234 -15.65 13.96 -10.28
CA TRP A 234 -16.19 12.64 -10.63
C TRP A 234 -17.17 12.10 -9.56
N ALA A 235 -16.84 12.26 -8.28
CA ALA A 235 -17.67 11.79 -7.17
C ALA A 235 -18.99 12.58 -7.09
N ALA A 236 -18.97 13.90 -7.29
CA ALA A 236 -20.17 14.72 -7.35
C ALA A 236 -21.10 14.32 -8.52
N GLY A 237 -20.52 14.02 -9.69
CA GLY A 237 -21.28 13.56 -10.86
C GLY A 237 -21.87 12.15 -10.74
N LYS A 238 -21.48 11.37 -9.72
CA LYS A 238 -22.09 10.05 -9.40
C LYS A 238 -23.28 10.15 -8.44
N GLY A 239 -23.45 11.31 -7.78
CA GLY A 239 -24.57 11.59 -6.88
C GLY A 239 -25.77 12.24 -7.56
N GLN A 240 -25.71 12.46 -8.88
CA GLN A 240 -26.82 12.85 -9.75
C GLN A 240 -27.33 11.62 -10.50
#